data_AF-A0A561ERK3-F1
#
_entry.id   AF-A0A561ERK3-F1
#
_cell.length_a   1.000
_cell.length_b   1.000
_cell.length_c   1.000
_cell.angle_alpha   90.00
_cell.angle_beta   90.00
_cell.angle_gamma   90.00
#
_symmetry.space_group_name_H-M   'P 1'
#
loop_
_entity.id
_entity.type
_entity.pdbx_description
1 polymer ?
#
loop_
_entity_poly.entity_id
_entity_poly.type
_entity_poly.pdbx_seq_one_letter_code
_entity_poly.pdbx_strand_id
1 'polypeptide(L)'
;MTTEERLVQYQVVAARRTTYDTMVWQVPGLALTAQAFLMTIGLAPGTGRLARVAVGLLSVVVALMAAQLLLRHRQNELADAKWLESFERASGWETVHMPATARAAQVGLVPSGLARLRSYRVWIGGLSTFGLIGLAIALWAVIR
;
A
#
# COMPACT_ATOMS: atom_id res chain seq x y z
N MET A 1 18.54 30.85 -0.37
CA MET A 1 18.51 29.71 -1.31
C MET A 1 18.44 30.28 -2.71
N THR A 2 19.41 29.95 -3.55
CA THR A 2 19.45 30.37 -4.96
C THR A 2 18.36 29.64 -5.76
N THR A 3 18.04 30.13 -6.96
CA THR A 3 17.07 29.46 -7.86
C THR A 3 17.52 28.05 -8.21
N GLU A 4 18.82 27.83 -8.36
CA GLU A 4 19.41 26.52 -8.66
C GLU A 4 19.23 25.55 -7.48
N GLU A 5 19.55 25.97 -6.25
CA GLU A 5 19.33 25.16 -5.04
C GLU A 5 17.85 24.76 -4.87
N ARG A 6 16.94 25.68 -5.19
CA ARG A 6 15.48 25.45 -5.19
C ARG A 6 15.06 24.38 -6.19
N LEU A 7 15.57 24.44 -7.41
CA LEU A 7 15.29 23.46 -8.46
C LEU A 7 15.81 22.08 -8.09
N VAL A 8 17.03 22.01 -7.55
CA VAL A 8 17.63 20.76 -7.07
C VAL A 8 16.79 20.15 -5.95
N GLN A 9 16.39 20.94 -4.95
CA GLN A 9 15.54 20.45 -3.86
C GLN A 9 14.20 19.92 -4.38
N TYR A 10 13.56 20.65 -5.31
CA TYR A 10 12.32 20.24 -5.95
C TYR A 10 12.48 18.90 -6.68
N GLN A 11 13.54 18.75 -7.48
CA GLN A 11 13.85 17.51 -8.20
C GLN A 11 14.10 16.33 -7.26
N VAL A 12 14.82 16.55 -6.15
CA VAL A 12 15.07 15.50 -5.14
C VAL A 12 13.77 15.01 -4.52
N VAL A 13 12.85 15.92 -4.15
CA VAL A 13 11.56 15.53 -3.57
C VAL A 13 10.66 14.85 -4.61
N ALA A 14 10.63 15.35 -5.84
CA ALA A 14 9.88 14.72 -6.94
C ALA A 14 10.39 13.31 -7.26
N ALA A 15 11.71 13.13 -7.30
CA ALA A 15 12.34 11.82 -7.52
C ALA A 15 12.00 10.84 -6.39
N ARG A 16 12.09 11.28 -5.13
CA ARG A 16 11.72 10.47 -3.96
C ARG A 16 10.26 10.03 -4.01
N ARG A 17 9.34 10.92 -4.40
CA ARG A 17 7.92 10.59 -4.56
C ARG A 17 7.71 9.46 -5.58
N THR A 18 8.37 9.53 -6.73
CA THR A 18 8.31 8.49 -7.77
C THR A 18 8.81 7.14 -7.25
N THR A 19 9.88 7.15 -6.44
CA THR A 19 10.37 5.93 -5.78
C THR A 19 9.32 5.34 -4.83
N TYR A 20 8.67 6.16 -4.00
CA TYR A 20 7.63 5.66 -3.11
C TYR A 20 6.42 5.10 -3.88
N ASP A 21 5.98 5.77 -4.94
CA ASP A 21 4.85 5.30 -5.75
C ASP A 21 5.15 3.90 -6.34
N THR A 22 6.37 3.69 -6.83
CA THR A 22 6.81 2.36 -7.32
C THR A 22 6.78 1.30 -6.22
N MET A 23 7.27 1.61 -5.02
CA MET A 23 7.31 0.67 -3.89
C MET A 23 5.91 0.34 -3.35
N VAL A 24 4.98 1.31 -3.34
CA VAL A 24 3.59 1.12 -2.91
C VAL A 24 2.93 -0.05 -3.64
N TRP A 25 3.21 -0.20 -4.94
CA TRP A 25 2.60 -1.26 -5.77
C TRP A 25 3.31 -2.60 -5.70
N GLN A 26 4.55 -2.66 -5.18
CA GLN A 26 5.27 -3.93 -4.99
C GLN A 26 4.82 -4.69 -3.75
N VAL A 27 4.52 -3.98 -2.65
CA VAL A 27 4.12 -4.58 -1.36
C VAL A 27 2.91 -5.53 -1.50
N PRO A 28 1.83 -5.16 -2.21
CA PRO A 28 0.67 -6.04 -2.33
C PRO A 28 0.97 -7.34 -3.09
N GLY A 29 1.79 -7.28 -4.15
CA GLY A 29 2.16 -8.47 -4.93
C GLY A 29 2.94 -9.48 -4.09
N LEU A 30 3.95 -9.01 -3.35
CA LEU A 30 4.73 -9.86 -2.44
C LEU A 30 3.88 -10.44 -1.31
N ALA A 31 3.01 -9.60 -0.72
CA ALA A 31 2.14 -10.04 0.36
C ALA A 31 1.14 -11.11 -0.10
N LEU A 32 0.51 -10.94 -1.27
CA LEU A 32 -0.39 -11.96 -1.83
C LEU A 32 0.33 -13.28 -2.10
N THR A 33 1.54 -13.24 -2.65
CA THR A 33 2.36 -14.44 -2.88
C THR A 33 2.67 -15.16 -1.57
N ALA A 34 3.10 -14.42 -0.55
CA ALA A 34 3.35 -14.99 0.77
C ALA A 34 2.07 -15.61 1.37
N GLN A 35 0.94 -14.92 1.28
CA GLN A 35 -0.34 -15.44 1.78
C GLN A 35 -0.79 -16.70 1.04
N ALA A 36 -0.66 -16.75 -0.29
CA ALA A 36 -1.00 -17.92 -1.09
C ALA A 36 -0.13 -19.13 -0.72
N PHE A 37 1.17 -18.92 -0.50
CA PHE A 37 2.09 -19.96 -0.05
C PHE A 37 1.72 -20.49 1.33
N LEU A 38 1.47 -19.60 2.30
CA LEU A 38 1.04 -19.97 3.64
C LEU A 38 -0.29 -20.73 3.60
N MET A 39 -1.27 -20.25 2.83
CA MET A 39 -2.57 -20.91 2.70
C MET A 39 -2.44 -22.33 2.12
N THR A 40 -1.58 -22.50 1.10
CA THR A 40 -1.29 -23.81 0.51
C THR A 40 -0.76 -24.79 1.56
N ILE A 41 0.17 -24.37 2.43
CA ILE A 41 0.71 -25.23 3.50
C ILE A 41 -0.36 -25.52 4.57
N GLY A 42 -1.08 -24.48 5.00
CA GLY A 42 -2.07 -24.60 6.08
C GLY A 42 -3.25 -25.52 5.73
N LEU A 43 -3.67 -25.49 4.46
CA LEU A 43 -4.77 -26.30 3.94
C LEU A 43 -4.33 -27.67 3.40
N ALA A 44 -3.02 -27.94 3.28
CA ALA A 44 -2.55 -29.21 2.75
C ALA A 44 -3.03 -30.40 3.62
N PRO A 45 -3.46 -31.52 2.99
CA PRO A 45 -3.72 -32.76 3.70
C PRO A 45 -2.47 -33.24 4.43
N GLY A 46 -2.61 -33.74 5.66
CA GLY A 46 -1.48 -34.23 6.45
C GLY A 46 -0.68 -33.15 7.19
N THR A 47 -0.98 -31.86 7.02
CA THR A 47 -0.35 -30.80 7.82
C THR A 47 -0.70 -30.97 9.30
N GLY A 48 0.33 -31.18 10.13
CA GLY A 48 0.19 -31.33 11.57
C GLY A 48 -0.38 -30.09 12.26
N ARG A 49 -0.98 -30.29 13.44
CA ARG A 49 -1.65 -29.23 14.20
C ARG A 49 -0.76 -28.01 14.45
N LEU A 50 0.47 -28.24 14.92
CA LEU A 50 1.45 -27.17 15.19
C LEU A 50 1.81 -26.38 13.93
N ALA A 51 1.93 -27.05 12.78
CA ALA A 51 2.23 -26.40 11.51
C ALA A 51 1.07 -25.49 11.07
N ARG A 52 -0.19 -25.91 11.24
CA ARG A 52 -1.36 -25.07 10.94
C ARG A 52 -1.44 -23.82 11.82
N VAL A 53 -1.15 -23.96 13.12
CA VAL A 53 -1.07 -22.82 14.05
C VAL A 53 0.05 -21.87 13.63
N ALA A 54 1.24 -22.38 13.37
CA ALA A 54 2.39 -21.56 12.95
C ALA A 54 2.10 -20.80 11.64
N VAL A 55 1.55 -21.48 10.64
CA VAL A 55 1.17 -20.88 9.35
C VAL A 55 0.09 -19.82 9.51
N GLY A 56 -0.95 -20.09 10.31
CA GLY A 56 -2.02 -19.14 10.55
C GLY A 56 -1.57 -17.88 11.26
N LEU A 57 -0.71 -18.02 12.28
CA LEU A 57 -0.08 -16.88 12.96
C LEU A 57 0.83 -16.08 12.01
N LEU A 58 1.64 -16.78 11.20
CA LEU A 58 2.52 -16.13 10.23
C LEU A 58 1.71 -15.37 9.16
N SER A 59 0.57 -15.90 8.74
CA SER A 59 -0.36 -15.23 7.84
C SER A 59 -0.88 -13.92 8.44
N VAL A 60 -1.28 -13.90 9.71
CA VAL A 60 -1.66 -12.66 10.42
C VAL A 60 -0.51 -11.67 10.45
N VAL A 61 0.69 -12.10 10.83
CA VAL A 61 1.88 -11.24 10.91
C VAL A 61 2.20 -10.62 9.56
N VAL A 62 2.25 -11.41 8.49
CA VAL A 62 2.52 -10.92 7.13
C VAL A 62 1.45 -9.94 6.67
N ALA A 63 0.17 -10.21 6.95
CA ALA A 63 -0.91 -9.29 6.61
C ALA A 63 -0.76 -7.93 7.32
N LEU A 64 -0.44 -7.94 8.62
CA LEU A 64 -0.22 -6.72 9.41
C LEU A 64 1.00 -5.95 8.95
N MET A 65 2.14 -6.62 8.70
CA MET A 65 3.35 -5.99 8.17
C MET A 65 3.10 -5.34 6.81
N ALA A 66 2.43 -6.05 5.90
CA ALA A 66 2.10 -5.52 4.58
C ALA A 66 1.14 -4.33 4.67
N ALA A 67 0.11 -4.40 5.53
CA ALA A 67 -0.83 -3.30 5.73
C ALA A 67 -0.15 -2.06 6.32
N GLN A 68 0.70 -2.25 7.34
CA GLN A 68 1.46 -1.17 7.96
C GLN A 68 2.42 -0.50 6.97
N LEU A 69 3.13 -1.29 6.17
CA LEU A 69 4.08 -0.79 5.18
C LEU A 69 3.38 -0.01 4.07
N LEU A 70 2.26 -0.54 3.55
CA LEU A 70 1.44 0.12 2.54
C LEU A 70 0.89 1.47 3.05
N LEU A 71 0.40 1.50 4.30
CA LEU A 71 -0.06 2.73 4.94
C LEU A 71 1.06 3.75 5.08
N ARG A 72 2.26 3.32 5.48
CA ARG A 72 3.42 4.20 5.66
C ARG A 72 3.89 4.78 4.33
N HIS A 73 3.98 3.97 3.27
CA HIS A 73 4.32 4.48 1.95
C HIS A 73 3.28 5.46 1.42
N ARG A 74 1.98 5.18 1.63
CA ARG A 74 0.90 6.11 1.25
C ARG A 74 1.00 7.43 2.01
N GLN A 75 1.34 7.41 3.29
CA GLN A 75 1.56 8.64 4.07
C GLN A 75 2.71 9.47 3.50
N ASN A 76 3.84 8.83 3.19
CA ASN A 76 5.01 9.52 2.62
C ASN A 76 4.72 10.12 1.24
N GLU A 77 4.04 9.37 0.37
CA GLU A 77 3.65 9.86 -0.97
C GLU A 77 2.70 11.07 -0.88
N LEU A 78 1.76 11.06 0.07
CA LEU A 78 0.88 12.22 0.32
C LEU A 78 1.63 13.42 0.91
N ALA A 79 2.61 13.19 1.78
CA ALA A 79 3.43 14.26 2.36
C ALA A 79 4.26 14.95 1.27
N ASP A 80 4.92 14.16 0.42
CA ASP A 80 5.73 14.69 -0.69
C ASP A 80 4.87 15.38 -1.75
N ALA A 81 3.69 14.83 -2.07
CA ALA A 81 2.75 15.49 -2.99
C ALA A 81 2.31 16.87 -2.49
N LYS A 82 1.93 16.98 -1.21
CA LYS A 82 1.54 18.26 -0.60
C LYS A 82 2.70 19.25 -0.53
N TRP A 83 3.91 18.77 -0.22
CA TRP A 83 5.09 19.60 -0.20
C TRP A 83 5.36 20.19 -1.59
N LEU A 84 5.36 19.35 -2.64
CA LEU A 84 5.57 19.77 -4.02
C LEU A 84 4.50 20.76 -4.49
N GLU A 85 3.22 20.49 -4.21
CA GLU A 85 2.13 21.41 -4.53
C GLU A 85 2.32 22.77 -3.83
N SER A 86 2.68 22.77 -2.55
CA SER A 86 2.91 24.02 -1.81
C SER A 86 4.12 24.80 -2.36
N PHE A 87 5.16 24.09 -2.78
CA PHE A 87 6.36 24.67 -3.37
C PHE A 87 6.07 25.30 -4.74
N GLU A 88 5.31 24.62 -5.60
CA GLU A 88 4.88 25.15 -6.91
C GLU A 88 4.08 26.45 -6.73
N ARG A 89 3.07 26.44 -5.85
CA ARG A 89 2.24 27.61 -5.55
C ARG A 89 3.06 28.78 -5.01
N ALA A 90 3.95 28.53 -4.06
CA ALA A 90 4.81 29.57 -3.48
C ALA A 90 5.85 30.12 -4.48
N SER A 91 6.18 29.34 -5.51
CA SER A 91 7.10 29.75 -6.58
C SER A 91 6.40 30.46 -7.74
N GLY A 92 5.07 30.54 -7.72
CA GLY A 92 4.27 31.05 -8.84
C GLY A 92 4.30 30.14 -10.07
N TRP A 93 4.64 28.86 -9.89
CA TRP A 93 4.71 27.88 -10.97
C TRP A 93 3.34 27.27 -11.23
N GLU A 94 3.18 26.70 -12.42
CA GLU A 94 2.05 25.83 -12.71
C GLU A 94 2.03 24.66 -11.72
N THR A 95 0.88 24.41 -11.11
CA THR A 95 0.73 23.37 -10.10
C THR A 95 0.54 22.02 -10.79
N VAL A 96 1.58 21.23 -10.95
CA VAL A 96 1.51 19.90 -11.59
C VAL A 96 1.25 18.81 -10.55
N HIS A 97 1.73 19.00 -9.31
CA HIS A 97 1.72 17.99 -8.25
C HIS A 97 0.42 17.92 -7.42
N MET A 98 -0.71 18.27 -8.01
CA MET A 98 -2.00 18.21 -7.33
C MET A 98 -2.55 16.76 -7.21
N PRO A 99 -3.49 16.50 -6.28
CA PRO A 99 -4.09 15.19 -6.11
C PRO A 99 -4.71 14.63 -7.40
N ALA A 100 -4.58 13.32 -7.63
CA ALA A 100 -5.09 12.68 -8.86
C ALA A 100 -6.57 12.94 -9.14
N THR A 101 -7.40 13.04 -8.09
CA THR A 101 -8.82 13.39 -8.23
C THR A 101 -9.03 14.83 -8.69
N ALA A 102 -8.18 15.77 -8.26
CA ALA A 102 -8.23 17.16 -8.71
C ALA A 102 -7.78 17.27 -10.17
N ARG A 103 -6.70 16.57 -10.56
CA ARG A 103 -6.27 16.48 -11.97
C ARG A 103 -7.34 15.92 -12.88
N ALA A 104 -7.97 14.82 -12.47
CA ALA A 104 -9.05 14.19 -13.23
C ALA A 104 -10.25 15.15 -13.38
N ALA A 105 -10.63 15.86 -12.30
CA ALA A 105 -11.72 16.83 -12.33
C ALA A 105 -11.44 18.02 -13.27
N GLN A 106 -10.19 18.49 -13.38
CA GLN A 106 -9.82 19.58 -14.30
C GLN A 106 -10.07 19.24 -15.77
N VAL A 107 -9.96 17.96 -16.14
CA VAL A 107 -10.23 17.47 -17.50
C VAL A 107 -11.62 16.83 -17.64
N GLY A 108 -12.51 17.03 -16.67
CA GLY A 108 -13.88 16.50 -16.69
C GLY A 108 -14.00 14.99 -16.46
N LEU A 109 -12.93 14.32 -16.03
CA LEU A 109 -12.94 12.90 -15.71
C LEU A 109 -13.46 12.67 -14.28
N VAL A 110 -14.62 12.03 -14.18
CA VAL A 110 -15.19 11.58 -12.91
C VAL A 110 -14.96 10.07 -12.78
N PRO A 111 -14.34 9.59 -11.68
CA PRO A 111 -14.14 8.16 -11.50
C PRO A 111 -15.49 7.42 -11.44
N SER A 112 -15.58 6.31 -12.18
CA SER A 112 -16.76 5.44 -12.26
C SER A 112 -16.38 3.98 -11.96
N GLY A 113 -17.38 3.17 -11.57
CA GLY A 113 -17.18 1.76 -11.26
C GLY A 113 -16.14 1.50 -10.16
N LEU A 114 -15.24 0.54 -10.39
CA LEU A 114 -14.18 0.15 -9.45
C LEU A 114 -13.16 1.27 -9.19
N ALA A 115 -12.99 2.22 -10.11
CA ALA A 115 -12.07 3.34 -9.94
C ALA A 115 -12.51 4.32 -8.84
N ARG A 116 -13.77 4.25 -8.38
CA ARG A 116 -14.25 5.01 -7.21
C ARG A 116 -13.69 4.48 -5.90
N LEU A 117 -13.32 3.20 -5.85
CA LEU A 117 -12.76 2.61 -4.66
C LEU A 117 -11.33 3.11 -4.48
N ARG A 118 -11.04 3.63 -3.30
CA ARG A 118 -9.67 4.03 -2.97
C ARG A 118 -8.82 2.78 -2.91
N SER A 119 -7.85 2.64 -3.82
CA SER A 119 -7.05 1.42 -3.97
C SER A 119 -6.42 0.94 -2.66
N TYR A 120 -5.93 1.85 -1.81
CA TYR A 120 -5.37 1.49 -0.51
C TYR A 120 -6.39 0.82 0.42
N ARG A 121 -7.68 1.19 0.37
CA ARG A 121 -8.74 0.55 1.18
C ARG A 121 -9.01 -0.87 0.70
N VAL A 122 -9.04 -1.05 -0.62
CA VAL A 122 -9.22 -2.37 -1.23
C VAL A 122 -8.08 -3.30 -0.82
N TRP A 123 -6.83 -2.81 -0.88
CA TRP A 123 -5.66 -3.59 -0.48
C TRP A 123 -5.62 -3.91 1.01
N ILE A 124 -5.88 -2.95 1.89
CA ILE A 124 -5.95 -3.21 3.33
C ILE A 124 -7.05 -4.22 3.65
N GLY A 125 -8.21 -4.09 3.00
CA GLY A 125 -9.31 -5.05 3.13
C GLY A 125 -8.90 -6.45 2.73
N GLY A 126 -8.29 -6.61 1.54
CA GLY A 126 -7.79 -7.90 1.05
C GLY A 126 -6.77 -8.54 2.00
N LEU A 127 -5.76 -7.78 2.43
CA LEU A 127 -4.75 -8.25 3.39
C LEU A 127 -5.38 -8.67 4.72
N SER A 128 -6.34 -7.88 5.22
CA SER A 128 -7.06 -8.19 6.45
C SER A 128 -7.85 -9.49 6.32
N THR A 129 -8.52 -9.73 5.18
CA THR A 129 -9.22 -10.98 4.91
C THR A 129 -8.28 -12.18 4.97
N PHE A 130 -7.12 -12.13 4.32
CA PHE A 130 -6.13 -13.22 4.40
C PHE A 130 -5.64 -13.45 5.83
N GLY A 131 -5.32 -12.38 6.57
CA GLY A 131 -4.93 -12.50 7.98
C GLY A 131 -6.03 -13.13 8.84
N LEU A 132 -7.30 -12.75 8.66
CA LEU A 132 -8.43 -13.32 9.38
C LEU A 132 -8.64 -14.81 9.05
N ILE A 133 -8.45 -15.20 7.79
CA ILE A 133 -8.49 -16.60 7.37
C ILE A 133 -7.35 -17.39 8.04
N GLY A 134 -6.13 -16.86 8.04
CA GLY A 134 -5.00 -17.44 8.75
C GLY A 134 -5.28 -17.63 10.25
N LEU A 135 -5.86 -16.61 10.89
CA LEU A 135 -6.29 -16.68 12.27
C LEU A 135 -7.33 -17.79 12.50
N ALA A 136 -8.33 -17.90 11.61
CA ALA A 136 -9.34 -18.95 11.69
C ALA A 136 -8.73 -20.35 11.57
N ILE A 137 -7.76 -20.55 10.68
CA ILE A 137 -7.01 -21.82 10.56
C ILE A 137 -6.27 -22.15 11.85
N ALA A 138 -5.58 -21.17 12.45
CA ALA A 138 -4.85 -21.38 13.69
C ALA A 138 -5.79 -21.76 14.84
N LEU A 139 -6.89 -21.01 15.02
CA LEU A 139 -7.88 -21.30 16.06
C LEU A 139 -8.55 -22.66 15.87
N TRP A 140 -8.90 -23.01 14.63
CA TRP A 140 -9.49 -24.30 14.32
C TRP A 140 -8.52 -25.46 14.63
N ALA A 141 -7.23 -25.28 14.32
CA ALA A 141 -6.20 -26.25 14.67
C ALA A 141 -5.99 -26.38 16.20
N VAL A 142 -6.19 -25.33 16.99
CA VAL A 142 -6.10 -25.45 18.46
C VAL A 142 -7.24 -26.29 19.02
N ILE A 143 -8.45 -26.11 18.49
CA ILE A 143 -9.68 -26.76 18.99
C ILE A 143 -9.77 -28.22 18.54
N ARG A 144 -9.26 -28.54 17.34
CA ARG A 144 -9.47 -29.83 16.67
C ARG A 144 -8.19 -30.53 16.28
#